data_AF-A0A2V9MC52-F1
#
_entry.id   AF-A0A2V9MC52-F1
#
_cell.length_a   1.000
_cell.length_b   1.000
_cell.length_c   1.000
_cell.angle_alpha   90.00
_cell.angle_beta   90.00
_cell.angle_gamma   90.00
#
_symmetry.space_group_name_H-M   'P 1'
#
loop_
_entity.id
_entity.type
_entity.pdbx_description
1 polymer ?
#
loop_
_entity_poly.entity_id
_entity_poly.type
_entity_poly.pdbx_seq_one_letter_code
_entity_poly.pdbx_strand_id
1 'polypeptide(L)' 'HHMEENMDINAGTIIDGEENLQQVGQRIFDKMLAVASGEPTKNEITGHREFAIWRTGPML' A
#
# COMPACT_ATOMS: atom_id res chain seq x y z
N HIS A 1 5.48 -15.32 -1.11
CA HIS A 1 4.70 -14.89 0.06
C HIS A 1 5.62 -14.32 1.16
N HIS A 2 6.29 -13.21 0.89
CA HIS A 2 6.95 -12.42 1.93
C HIS A 2 6.18 -11.10 2.03
N MET A 3 6.04 -10.55 3.25
CA MET A 3 5.41 -9.25 3.53
C MET A 3 3.87 -9.20 3.40
N GLU A 4 3.16 -10.32 3.43
CA GLU A 4 1.69 -10.31 3.41
C GLU A 4 1.08 -9.54 4.57
N GLU A 5 1.73 -9.51 5.73
CA GLU A 5 1.29 -8.72 6.88
C GLU A 5 1.56 -7.22 6.72
N ASN A 6 2.42 -6.82 5.78
CA ASN A 6 2.87 -5.44 5.59
C ASN A 6 2.39 -4.79 4.29
N MET A 7 1.98 -5.55 3.28
CA MET A 7 1.58 -5.04 1.96
C MET A 7 0.10 -5.27 1.68
N ASP A 8 -0.68 -4.19 1.56
CA ASP A 8 -2.12 -4.28 1.26
C ASP A 8 -2.40 -4.83 -0.14
N ILE A 9 -1.47 -4.63 -1.09
CA ILE A 9 -1.61 -5.02 -2.49
C ILE A 9 -0.27 -5.57 -3.00
N ASN A 10 -0.32 -6.77 -3.58
CA ASN A 10 0.81 -7.34 -4.32
C ASN A 10 0.62 -7.09 -5.84
N ALA A 11 1.46 -6.26 -6.44
CA ALA A 11 1.48 -6.02 -7.90
C ALA A 11 2.45 -6.96 -8.66
N GLY A 12 3.13 -7.88 -7.96
CA GLY A 12 4.05 -8.86 -8.55
C GLY A 12 3.36 -9.84 -9.50
N THR A 13 2.04 -9.99 -9.39
CA THR A 13 1.19 -10.78 -10.28
C THR A 13 1.30 -10.37 -11.75
N ILE A 14 1.74 -9.14 -12.04
CA ILE A 14 2.07 -8.69 -13.41
C ILE A 14 3.28 -9.45 -13.97
N ILE A 15 4.31 -9.62 -13.15
CA ILE A 15 5.55 -10.31 -13.53
C ILE A 15 5.30 -11.81 -13.63
N ASP A 16 4.48 -12.35 -12.72
CA ASP A 16 4.09 -13.76 -12.72
C ASP A 16 3.17 -14.12 -13.91
N GLY A 17 2.66 -13.11 -14.62
CA GLY A 17 1.78 -13.27 -15.79
C GLY A 17 0.33 -13.61 -15.44
N GLU A 18 -0.04 -13.51 -14.16
CA GLU A 18 -1.38 -13.82 -13.65
C GLU A 18 -2.38 -12.68 -13.92
N GLU A 19 -1.92 -11.43 -13.83
CA GLU A 19 -2.71 -10.22 -14.09
C GLU A 19 -1.97 -9.30 -15.06
N ASN A 20 -2.70 -8.51 -15.86
CA ASN A 20 -2.10 -7.43 -16.66
C ASN A 20 -2.12 -6.09 -15.90
N LEU A 21 -1.44 -5.08 -16.47
CA LEU A 21 -1.33 -3.74 -15.87
C LEU A 21 -2.70 -3.09 -15.59
N GLN A 22 -3.66 -3.24 -16.50
CA GLN A 22 -4.99 -2.65 -16.34
C GLN A 22 -5.78 -3.34 -15.21
N GLN A 23 -5.68 -4.67 -15.10
CA GLN A 23 -6.32 -5.44 -14.03
C GLN A 23 -5.78 -5.05 -12.64
N VAL A 24 -4.44 -5.00 -12.50
CA VAL A 24 -3.83 -4.57 -11.24
C VAL A 24 -4.14 -3.10 -10.94
N GLY A 25 -4.15 -2.24 -11.95
CA GLY A 25 -4.55 -0.84 -11.81
C GLY A 25 -5.97 -0.68 -11.27
N GLN A 26 -6.93 -1.45 -11.81
CA GLN A 26 -8.30 -1.45 -11.30
C GLN A 26 -8.37 -1.95 -9.85
N ARG A 27 -7.64 -3.02 -9.52
CA ARG A 27 -7.58 -3.56 -8.15
C ARG A 27 -7.02 -2.55 -7.14
N ILE A 28 -5.99 -1.78 -7.53
CA ILE A 28 -5.46 -0.69 -6.72
C ILE A 28 -6.51 0.40 -6.49
N PHE A 29 -7.21 0.80 -7.55
CA PHE A 29 -8.26 1.82 -7.46
C PHE A 29 -9.41 1.38 -6.55
N ASP A 30 -9.90 0.15 -6.72
CA ASP A 30 -10.98 -0.40 -5.89
C ASP A 30 -10.57 -0.50 -4.41
N LYS A 31 -9.34 -0.95 -4.14
CA LYS A 31 -8.79 -1.00 -2.78
C LYS A 31 -8.65 0.40 -2.17
N MET A 32 -8.21 1.40 -2.95
CA MET A 32 -8.13 2.80 -2.51
C MET A 32 -9.52 3.33 -2.10
N LEU A 33 -10.56 3.03 -2.89
CA LEU A 33 -11.93 3.42 -2.56
C LEU A 33 -12.44 2.71 -1.28
N ALA A 34 -12.14 1.42 -1.13
CA ALA A 34 -12.54 0.67 0.06
C ALA A 34 -11.87 1.21 1.33
N VAL A 35 -10.57 1.53 1.26
CA VAL A 35 -9.83 2.17 2.36
C VAL A 35 -10.40 3.56 2.68
N ALA A 36 -10.66 4.38 1.65
CA ALA A 36 -11.31 5.69 1.84
C ALA A 36 -12.72 5.57 2.45
N SER A 37 -13.38 4.43 2.25
CA SER A 37 -14.68 4.10 2.82
C SER A 37 -14.61 3.49 4.23
N GLY A 38 -13.41 3.37 4.81
CA GLY A 38 -13.20 2.92 6.18
C GLY A 38 -12.67 1.49 6.33
N GLU A 39 -12.28 0.82 5.25
CA GLU A 39 -11.52 -0.42 5.37
C GLU A 39 -10.13 -0.15 5.96
N PRO A 40 -9.74 -0.78 7.09
CA PRO A 40 -8.44 -0.55 7.69
C PRO A 40 -7.31 -1.14 6.82
N THR A 41 -6.24 -0.38 6.66
CA THR A 41 -5.00 -0.83 6.04
C THR A 41 -4.20 -1.73 6.98
N LYS A 42 -3.27 -2.51 6.44
CA LYS A 42 -2.38 -3.37 7.25
C LYS A 42 -1.59 -2.59 8.30
N ASN A 43 -1.11 -1.39 7.97
CA ASN A 43 -0.43 -0.52 8.94
C ASN A 43 -1.33 -0.13 10.12
N GLU A 44 -2.61 0.16 9.86
CA GLU A 44 -3.56 0.48 10.93
C GLU A 44 -3.86 -0.74 11.80
N ILE A 45 -3.96 -1.93 11.20
CA ILE A 45 -4.18 -3.20 11.91
C ILE A 45 -2.98 -3.55 12.81
N THR A 46 -1.76 -3.39 12.31
CA THR A 46 -0.53 -3.70 13.05
C THR A 46 -0.09 -2.59 14.00
N GLY A 47 -0.72 -1.41 13.93
CA GLY A 47 -0.38 -0.24 14.75
C GLY A 47 0.91 0.46 14.32
N HIS A 48 1.38 0.22 13.09
CA HIS A 48 2.56 0.88 12.54
C HIS A 48 2.28 2.37 12.31
N ARG A 49 3.12 3.24 12.88
CA ARG A 49 2.99 4.70 12.79
C ARG A 49 4.36 5.31 12.51
N GLU A 50 4.66 5.52 11.23
CA GLU A 50 5.87 6.23 10.83
C GLU A 50 5.51 7.64 10.38
N PHE A 51 6.08 8.64 11.07
CA PHE A 51 5.89 10.04 10.73
C PHE A 51 7.26 10.73 10.74
N ALA A 52 7.71 11.14 9.57
CA ALA A 52 8.96 11.87 9.40
C ALA A 52 8.65 13.25 8.82
N ILE A 53 9.02 14.31 9.57
CA ILE A 53 8.97 15.68 9.06
C ILE A 53 10.18 15.88 8.17
N TRP A 54 9.95 16.09 6.88
CA TRP A 54 11.02 16.51 5.99
C TRP A 54 11.43 17.93 6.36
N ARG A 55 12.63 18.08 6.94
CA ARG A 55 13.14 19.38 7.39
C ARG A 55 13.93 20.05 6.26
N THR A 56 13.40 21.15 5.74
CA THR A 56 14.14 22.09 4.91
C THR A 56 14.85 23.12 5.79
N GLY A 57 16.12 22.87 6.11
CA GLY A 57 16.96 23.81 6.85
C GLY A 57 18.08 23.12 7.63
N PRO A 58 19.15 23.86 8.00
CA PRO A 58 20.23 23.30 8.81
C PRO A 58 19.70 22.86 10.18
N MET A 59 20.20 21.71 10.66
CA MET A 59 20.10 21.35 12.08
C MET A 59 21.28 21.99 12.81
N LEU A 60 21.01 22.68 13.90
CA LEU A 60 22.03 23.13 14.84
C LEU A 60 22.48 21.96 15.73
#